data_AF-A0A951C6X2-F1
#
_entry.id   AF-A0A951C6X2-F1
#
_cell.length_a   1.000
_cell.length_b   1.000
_cell.length_c   1.000
_cell.angle_alpha   90.00
_cell.angle_beta   90.00
_cell.angle_gamma   90.00
#
_symmetry.space_group_name_H-M   'P 1'
#
loop_
_entity.id
_entity.type
_entity.pdbx_description
1 polymer ?
#
loop_
_entity_poly.entity_id
_entity_poly.type
_entity_poly.pdbx_seq_one_letter_code
_entity_poly.pdbx_strand_id
1 'polypeptide(L)'
;MAERLSSGWGSVLKPSACYGLLCFGPPRGRNVTFVSPRHWIKGKWKEPDGDVAMRTVLARFLAAYGPASVDDFARWWGVVPPVVRPLFNEHADLLAEVVVDGKKLWMTREHAAALENALPARGAWLLPGFDPYITGSGSIRKQLVPPGFETKVSRPGAWISAIAVVDGGVVGVWTSETKKGRATITVEPFIPPKPAAKQALRVAGEAYERLLGVPVTVAWA
;
A
#
# COMPACT_ATOMS: atom_id res chain seq x y z
N MET A 1 28.99 14.36 12.74
CA MET A 1 27.84 14.73 11.88
C MET A 1 27.88 14.02 10.52
N ALA A 2 29.01 14.06 9.81
CA ALA A 2 29.21 13.35 8.54
C ALA A 2 28.84 11.86 8.60
N GLU A 3 29.28 11.15 9.65
CA GLU A 3 28.98 9.72 9.86
C GLU A 3 27.48 9.40 9.98
N ARG A 4 26.70 10.28 10.62
CA ARG A 4 25.23 10.12 10.73
C ARG A 4 24.53 10.41 9.40
N LEU A 5 25.06 11.36 8.62
CA LEU A 5 24.57 11.69 7.28
C LEU A 5 24.90 10.60 6.26
N SER A 6 26.06 9.93 6.39
CA SER A 6 26.48 8.83 5.53
C SER A 6 25.87 7.48 5.92
N SER A 7 25.12 7.40 7.03
CA SER A 7 24.40 6.19 7.41
C SER A 7 23.26 5.91 6.42
N GLY A 8 23.12 4.65 5.98
CA GLY A 8 22.05 4.23 5.06
C GLY A 8 20.62 4.37 5.62
N TRP A 9 20.48 4.75 6.89
CA TRP A 9 19.21 4.91 7.58
C TRP A 9 18.65 6.33 7.55
N GLY A 10 19.42 7.32 7.05
CA GLY A 10 18.95 8.70 6.88
C GLY A 10 18.42 9.32 8.18
N SER A 11 18.98 8.94 9.33
CA SER A 11 18.44 9.27 10.66
C SER A 11 18.24 10.77 10.90
N VAL A 12 19.12 11.60 10.34
CA VAL A 12 19.03 13.07 10.38
C VAL A 12 18.20 13.67 9.24
N LEU A 13 17.99 12.92 8.16
CA LEU A 13 17.20 13.35 7.00
C LEU A 13 15.71 13.20 7.24
N LYS A 14 15.29 12.17 7.99
CA LYS A 14 13.87 11.92 8.28
C LYS A 14 13.18 13.09 8.98
N PRO A 15 13.68 13.65 10.09
CA PRO A 15 13.05 14.83 10.71
C PRO A 15 12.99 16.02 9.74
N SER A 16 14.06 16.26 8.98
CA SER A 16 14.11 17.35 7.98
C SER A 16 13.07 17.18 6.88
N ALA A 17 12.83 15.93 6.43
CA ALA A 17 11.77 15.62 5.48
C ALA A 17 10.37 15.81 6.11
N CYS A 18 10.16 15.38 7.35
CA CYS A 18 8.91 15.58 8.09
C CYS A 18 8.56 17.07 8.25
N TYR A 19 9.56 17.93 8.47
CA TYR A 19 9.39 19.39 8.53
C TYR A 19 9.30 20.07 7.16
N GLY A 20 9.25 19.30 6.05
CA GLY A 20 9.15 19.85 4.70
C GLY A 20 10.39 20.63 4.25
N LEU A 21 11.55 20.41 4.89
CA LEU A 21 12.79 21.13 4.58
C LEU A 21 13.55 20.52 3.40
N LEU A 22 13.38 19.21 3.17
CA LEU A 22 14.00 18.50 2.05
C LEU A 22 13.06 17.47 1.41
N CYS A 23 13.23 17.26 0.10
CA CYS A 23 12.75 16.11 -0.65
C CYS A 23 13.80 15.68 -1.69
N PHE A 24 13.58 14.55 -2.36
CA PHE A 24 14.48 14.09 -3.43
C PHE A 24 14.49 15.08 -4.61
N GLY A 25 15.70 15.37 -5.10
CA GLY A 25 15.93 16.20 -6.28
C GLY A 25 16.37 15.42 -7.51
N PRO A 26 16.70 16.10 -8.64
CA PRO A 26 17.13 15.42 -9.84
C PRO A 26 18.50 14.78 -9.56
N PRO A 27 18.67 13.49 -9.84
CA PRO A 27 19.93 12.81 -9.55
C PRO A 27 21.08 13.45 -10.33
N ARG A 28 22.29 13.42 -9.75
CA ARG A 28 23.52 13.82 -10.44
C ARG A 28 24.37 12.58 -10.69
N GLY A 29 24.25 12.00 -11.88
CA GLY A 29 24.83 10.69 -12.19
C GLY A 29 24.25 9.63 -11.24
N ARG A 30 25.12 8.95 -10.49
CA ARG A 30 24.72 7.94 -9.48
C ARG A 30 24.36 8.55 -8.12
N ASN A 31 24.51 9.86 -7.94
CA ASN A 31 24.31 10.50 -6.65
C ASN A 31 22.85 10.95 -6.48
N VAL A 32 22.25 10.55 -5.35
CA VAL A 32 21.00 11.11 -4.86
C VAL A 32 21.21 12.56 -4.46
N THR A 33 20.29 13.44 -4.84
CA THR A 33 20.31 14.85 -4.44
C THR A 33 19.07 15.19 -3.64
N PHE A 34 19.16 16.28 -2.87
CA PHE A 34 18.04 16.83 -2.12
C PHE A 34 17.84 18.29 -2.46
N VAL A 35 16.60 18.73 -2.36
CA VAL A 35 16.15 20.09 -2.64
C VAL A 35 15.15 20.55 -1.59
N SER A 36 14.97 21.86 -1.48
CA SER A 36 13.90 22.43 -0.67
C SER A 36 12.56 22.33 -1.42
N PRO A 37 11.54 21.64 -0.88
CA PRO A 37 10.21 21.57 -1.48
C PRO A 37 9.61 22.95 -1.74
N ARG A 38 9.79 23.89 -0.80
CA ARG A 38 9.30 25.28 -0.90
C ARG A 38 9.81 26.01 -2.13
N HIS A 39 11.09 25.83 -2.47
CA HIS A 39 11.70 26.47 -3.63
C HIS A 39 11.40 25.73 -4.95
N TRP A 40 11.29 24.40 -4.89
CA TRP A 40 10.99 23.60 -6.08
C TRP A 40 9.55 23.80 -6.54
N ILE A 41 8.60 23.74 -5.60
CA ILE A 41 7.17 23.84 -5.86
C ILE A 41 6.76 25.32 -5.87
N LYS A 42 7.36 26.07 -6.81
CA LYS A 42 7.29 27.53 -6.94
C LYS A 42 5.86 28.06 -6.77
N GLY A 43 5.63 28.86 -5.72
CA GLY A 43 4.39 29.59 -5.48
C GLY A 43 3.16 28.75 -5.12
N LYS A 44 3.29 27.42 -4.96
CA LYS A 44 2.17 26.54 -4.62
C LYS A 44 2.32 25.85 -3.26
N TRP A 45 3.46 26.01 -2.58
CA TRP A 45 3.62 25.49 -1.23
C TRP A 45 2.77 26.31 -0.24
N LYS A 46 1.85 25.63 0.43
CA LYS A 46 1.07 26.18 1.55
C LYS A 46 1.24 25.24 2.72
N GLU A 47 1.70 25.78 3.85
CA GLU A 47 1.77 25.01 5.09
C GLU A 47 0.33 24.80 5.58
N PRO A 48 -0.14 23.55 5.72
CA PRO A 48 -1.48 23.31 6.22
C PRO A 48 -1.53 23.56 7.72
N ASP A 49 -2.72 23.94 8.22
CA ASP A 49 -3.00 23.83 9.64
C ASP A 49 -2.91 22.36 10.08
N GLY A 50 -2.35 22.11 11.26
CA GLY A 50 -2.05 20.77 11.73
C GLY A 50 -3.29 19.89 11.91
N ASP A 51 -4.38 20.46 12.42
CA ASP A 51 -5.65 19.76 12.61
C ASP A 51 -6.27 19.42 11.24
N VAL A 52 -6.35 20.42 10.35
CA VAL A 52 -6.86 20.24 8.98
C VAL A 52 -6.04 19.19 8.21
N ALA A 53 -4.71 19.17 8.39
CA ALA A 53 -3.83 18.19 7.77
C ALA A 53 -4.14 16.78 8.29
N MET A 54 -4.24 16.59 9.60
CA MET A 54 -4.48 15.27 10.19
C MET A 54 -5.89 14.76 9.90
N ARG A 55 -6.90 15.64 9.87
CA ARG A 55 -8.25 15.32 9.37
C ARG A 55 -8.22 14.80 7.94
N THR A 56 -7.46 15.47 7.07
CA THR A 56 -7.30 15.07 5.66
C THR A 56 -6.58 13.72 5.52
N VAL A 57 -5.54 13.49 6.32
CA VAL A 57 -4.80 12.23 6.34
C VAL A 57 -5.70 11.08 6.80
N LEU A 58 -6.46 11.27 7.88
CA LEU A 58 -7.42 10.28 8.37
C LEU A 58 -8.48 9.96 7.32
N ALA A 59 -9.09 10.98 6.72
CA ALA A 59 -10.10 10.80 5.67
C ALA A 59 -9.57 9.98 4.49
N ARG A 60 -8.37 10.31 3.98
CA ARG A 60 -7.75 9.62 2.84
C ARG A 60 -7.33 8.20 3.18
N PHE A 61 -6.80 7.98 4.39
CA PHE A 61 -6.49 6.63 4.86
C PHE A 61 -7.75 5.75 4.89
N LEU A 62 -8.84 6.25 5.49
CA LEU A 62 -10.10 5.50 5.58
C LEU A 62 -10.80 5.33 4.23
N ALA A 63 -10.62 6.26 3.30
CA ALA A 63 -11.12 6.11 1.93
C ALA A 63 -10.39 5.00 1.17
N ALA A 64 -9.08 4.83 1.40
CA ALA A 64 -8.27 3.83 0.71
C ALA A 64 -8.26 2.46 1.39
N TYR A 65 -8.29 2.43 2.73
CA TYR A 65 -8.06 1.24 3.54
C TYR A 65 -9.13 1.03 4.62
N GLY A 66 -10.23 1.78 4.59
CA GLY A 66 -11.37 1.52 5.46
C GLY A 66 -12.19 0.32 4.98
N PRO A 67 -12.95 -0.36 5.87
CA PRO A 67 -13.02 -0.12 7.31
C PRO A 67 -11.72 -0.48 8.06
N ALA A 68 -11.29 0.38 8.98
CA ALA A 68 -10.04 0.18 9.73
C ALA A 68 -10.17 0.57 11.21
N SER A 69 -9.33 -0.02 12.06
CA SER A 69 -9.27 0.33 13.49
C SER A 69 -8.35 1.53 13.75
N VAL A 70 -8.43 2.10 14.95
CA VAL A 70 -7.46 3.11 15.43
C VAL A 70 -6.03 2.54 15.41
N ASP A 71 -5.88 1.25 15.73
CA ASP A 71 -4.58 0.58 15.76
C ASP A 71 -3.99 0.40 14.35
N ASP A 72 -4.85 0.18 13.34
CA ASP A 72 -4.41 0.12 11.95
C ASP A 72 -3.90 1.47 11.47
N PHE A 73 -4.64 2.55 11.75
CA PHE A 73 -4.20 3.90 11.42
C PHE A 73 -2.90 4.27 12.14
N ALA A 74 -2.79 3.98 13.45
CA ALA A 74 -1.59 4.23 14.23
C ALA A 74 -0.37 3.50 13.64
N ARG A 75 -0.55 2.22 13.31
CA ARG A 75 0.50 1.38 12.72
C ARG A 75 0.93 1.90 11.35
N TRP A 76 -0.03 2.26 10.50
CA TRP A 76 0.25 2.83 9.17
C TRP A 76 0.98 4.18 9.28
N TRP A 77 0.54 5.03 10.21
CA TRP A 77 1.16 6.34 10.46
C TRP A 77 2.54 6.24 11.12
N GLY A 78 2.84 5.09 11.75
CA GLY A 78 4.12 4.84 12.41
C GLY A 78 4.20 5.38 13.84
N VAL A 79 3.06 5.44 14.54
CA VAL A 79 2.96 5.88 15.94
C VAL A 79 2.19 4.87 16.79
N VAL A 80 2.16 5.08 18.11
CA VAL A 80 1.37 4.25 19.02
C VAL A 80 -0.10 4.71 19.06
N PRO A 81 -1.08 3.79 19.28
CA PRO A 81 -2.50 4.14 19.25
C PRO A 81 -2.94 5.33 20.12
N PRO A 82 -2.38 5.54 21.34
CA PRO A 82 -2.73 6.72 22.14
C PRO A 82 -2.48 8.06 21.45
N VAL A 83 -1.52 8.16 20.52
CA VAL A 83 -1.18 9.40 19.81
C VAL A 83 -2.28 9.81 18.83
N VAL A 84 -2.94 8.84 18.19
CA VAL A 84 -3.96 9.10 17.17
C VAL A 84 -5.39 8.96 17.68
N ARG A 85 -5.58 8.44 18.90
CA ARG A 85 -6.93 8.26 19.47
C ARG A 85 -7.72 9.56 19.60
N PRO A 86 -7.14 10.70 20.05
CA PRO A 86 -7.87 11.97 20.09
C PRO A 86 -8.42 12.39 18.72
N LEU A 87 -7.67 12.15 17.64
CA LEU A 87 -8.05 12.47 16.27
C LEU A 87 -9.39 11.82 15.85
N PHE A 88 -9.65 10.59 16.31
CA PHE A 88 -10.91 9.89 16.01
C PHE A 88 -12.09 10.48 16.78
N ASN A 89 -11.86 11.04 17.97
CA ASN A 89 -12.90 11.71 18.75
C ASN A 89 -13.18 13.11 18.18
N GLU A 90 -12.13 13.87 17.89
CA GLU A 90 -12.19 15.26 17.37
C GLU A 90 -12.82 15.34 15.98
N HIS A 91 -12.70 14.29 15.17
CA HIS A 91 -13.28 14.21 13.84
C HIS A 91 -14.39 13.16 13.72
N ALA A 92 -15.10 12.86 14.82
CA ALA A 92 -16.20 11.89 14.82
C ALA A 92 -17.34 12.26 13.84
N ASP A 93 -17.44 13.53 13.44
CA ASP A 93 -18.36 14.00 12.41
C ASP A 93 -18.03 13.43 11.01
N LEU A 94 -16.76 13.13 10.72
CA LEU A 94 -16.32 12.46 9.49
C LEU A 94 -16.58 10.95 9.49
N LEU A 95 -16.69 10.33 10.67
CA LEU A 95 -16.57 8.88 10.83
C LEU A 95 -17.92 8.18 10.96
N ALA A 96 -18.01 6.98 10.39
CA ALA A 96 -19.07 6.01 10.62
C ALA A 96 -18.47 4.71 11.17
N GLU A 97 -19.13 4.14 12.18
CA GLU A 97 -18.82 2.80 12.67
C GLU A 97 -19.40 1.77 11.70
N VAL A 98 -18.58 0.79 11.32
CA VAL A 98 -18.96 -0.36 10.49
C VAL A 98 -18.54 -1.64 11.22
N VAL A 99 -19.39 -2.67 11.17
CA VAL A 99 -19.08 -3.97 11.78
C VAL A 99 -18.72 -4.97 10.69
N VAL A 100 -17.50 -5.51 10.75
CA VAL A 100 -17.02 -6.57 9.85
C VAL A 100 -16.57 -7.76 10.69
N ASP A 101 -17.15 -8.93 10.46
CA ASP A 101 -16.88 -10.16 11.23
C ASP A 101 -16.93 -9.95 12.75
N GLY A 102 -17.93 -9.18 13.21
CA GLY A 102 -18.12 -8.86 14.64
C GLY A 102 -17.15 -7.81 15.20
N LYS A 103 -16.26 -7.22 14.39
CA LYS A 103 -15.32 -6.18 14.81
C LYS A 103 -15.83 -4.80 14.40
N LYS A 104 -15.86 -3.89 15.38
CA LYS A 104 -16.14 -2.46 15.15
C LYS A 104 -14.93 -1.80 14.50
N LEU A 105 -15.14 -1.20 13.34
CA LEU A 105 -14.15 -0.52 12.53
C LEU A 105 -14.70 0.85 12.09
N TRP A 106 -13.81 1.71 11.61
CA TRP A 106 -14.16 3.05 11.15
C TRP A 106 -14.03 3.17 9.64
N MET A 107 -14.96 3.88 9.03
CA MET A 107 -14.88 4.43 7.67
C MET A 107 -15.27 5.90 7.69
N THR A 108 -15.03 6.62 6.61
CA THR A 108 -15.71 7.90 6.40
C THR A 108 -17.21 7.65 6.19
N ARG A 109 -18.09 8.56 6.65
CA ARG A 109 -19.54 8.45 6.44
C ARG A 109 -19.93 8.25 4.97
N GLU A 110 -19.29 8.98 4.06
CA GLU A 110 -19.52 8.86 2.61
C GLU A 110 -19.30 7.43 2.12
N HIS A 111 -18.12 6.86 2.38
CA HIS A 111 -17.81 5.49 1.95
C HIS A 111 -18.61 4.41 2.70
N ALA A 112 -19.00 4.66 3.96
CA ALA A 112 -19.88 3.74 4.68
C ALA A 112 -21.28 3.65 4.02
N ALA A 113 -21.83 4.79 3.59
CA ALA A 113 -23.09 4.81 2.85
C ALA A 113 -22.96 4.13 1.46
N ALA A 114 -21.82 4.30 0.79
CA ALA A 114 -21.54 3.61 -0.48
C ALA A 114 -21.41 2.09 -0.32
N LEU A 115 -20.94 1.61 0.85
CA LEU A 115 -20.72 0.20 1.12
C LEU A 115 -22.01 -0.63 1.11
N GLU A 116 -23.15 -0.05 1.50
CA GLU A 116 -24.45 -0.74 1.51
C GLU A 116 -24.86 -1.28 0.14
N ASN A 117 -24.42 -0.60 -0.93
CA ASN A 117 -24.71 -0.96 -2.31
C ASN A 117 -23.50 -1.56 -3.04
N ALA A 118 -22.39 -1.78 -2.33
CA ALA A 118 -21.18 -2.31 -2.93
C ALA A 118 -21.35 -3.78 -3.31
N LEU A 119 -20.91 -4.13 -4.52
CA LEU A 119 -20.81 -5.52 -4.93
C LEU A 119 -19.50 -6.12 -4.42
N PRO A 120 -19.46 -7.44 -4.14
CA PRO A 120 -18.21 -8.12 -3.86
C PRO A 120 -17.18 -7.87 -4.95
N ALA A 121 -15.91 -7.73 -4.55
CA ALA A 121 -14.81 -7.56 -5.47
C ALA A 121 -14.77 -8.71 -6.50
N ARG A 122 -14.53 -8.39 -7.76
CA ARG A 122 -14.43 -9.35 -8.85
C ARG A 122 -13.23 -9.05 -9.73
N GLY A 123 -12.55 -10.10 -10.18
CA GLY A 123 -11.44 -9.99 -11.11
C GLY A 123 -10.13 -10.50 -10.53
N ALA A 124 -9.05 -10.32 -11.27
CA ALA A 124 -7.73 -10.77 -10.88
C ALA A 124 -6.65 -9.73 -11.15
N TRP A 125 -5.67 -9.67 -10.25
CA TRP A 125 -4.53 -8.75 -10.34
C TRP A 125 -3.23 -9.44 -9.98
N LEU A 126 -2.16 -9.07 -10.68
CA LEU A 126 -0.79 -9.40 -10.32
C LEU A 126 -0.16 -8.10 -9.79
N LEU A 127 -0.18 -7.92 -8.47
CA LEU A 127 0.32 -6.70 -7.84
C LEU A 127 1.80 -6.86 -7.48
N PRO A 128 2.63 -5.84 -7.70
CA PRO A 128 4.08 -5.91 -7.45
C PRO A 128 4.41 -6.07 -5.97
N GLY A 129 5.67 -6.37 -5.68
CA GLY A 129 6.16 -6.35 -4.30
C GLY A 129 5.96 -4.96 -3.67
N PHE A 130 5.69 -4.93 -2.36
CA PHE A 130 5.41 -3.71 -1.58
C PHE A 130 4.18 -2.92 -2.03
N ASP A 131 3.26 -3.53 -2.79
CA ASP A 131 2.04 -2.83 -3.22
C ASP A 131 1.23 -2.29 -2.02
N PRO A 132 0.68 -1.06 -2.11
CA PRO A 132 -0.18 -0.47 -1.06
C PRO A 132 -1.36 -1.35 -0.65
N TYR A 133 -1.87 -2.20 -1.54
CA TYR A 133 -2.97 -3.14 -1.25
C TYR A 133 -2.69 -4.06 -0.05
N ILE A 134 -1.41 -4.44 0.15
CA ILE A 134 -1.00 -5.35 1.23
C ILE A 134 -0.23 -4.66 2.36
N THR A 135 0.31 -3.48 2.09
CA THR A 135 1.13 -2.70 3.04
C THR A 135 0.33 -1.63 3.78
N GLY A 136 -0.82 -1.20 3.24
CA GLY A 136 -1.61 -0.08 3.77
C GLY A 136 -2.25 -0.31 5.13
N SER A 137 -2.80 -1.50 5.41
CA SER A 137 -3.41 -1.82 6.71
C SER A 137 -3.04 -3.23 7.18
N GLY A 138 -2.65 -3.32 8.46
CA GLY A 138 -2.20 -4.57 9.08
C GLY A 138 -3.32 -5.58 9.30
N SER A 139 -4.51 -5.12 9.70
CA SER A 139 -5.70 -5.97 9.85
C SER A 139 -6.22 -6.46 8.50
N ILE A 140 -6.24 -5.60 7.47
CA ILE A 140 -6.64 -5.97 6.11
C ILE A 140 -5.73 -7.06 5.58
N ARG A 141 -4.40 -6.93 5.70
CA ARG A 141 -3.49 -8.00 5.26
C ARG A 141 -3.84 -9.37 5.85
N LYS A 142 -4.22 -9.42 7.13
CA LYS A 142 -4.63 -10.68 7.79
C LYS A 142 -5.95 -11.24 7.28
N GLN A 143 -6.83 -10.39 6.73
CA GLN A 143 -8.10 -10.82 6.13
C GLN A 143 -7.91 -11.26 4.67
N LEU A 144 -6.99 -10.60 3.94
CA LEU A 144 -6.78 -10.87 2.52
C LEU A 144 -5.88 -12.09 2.27
N VAL A 145 -4.96 -12.40 3.19
CA VAL A 145 -4.06 -13.56 3.07
C VAL A 145 -4.65 -14.74 3.85
N PRO A 146 -4.87 -15.90 3.21
CA PRO A 146 -5.35 -17.08 3.91
C PRO A 146 -4.39 -17.51 5.04
N PRO A 147 -4.91 -18.01 6.17
CA PRO A 147 -4.07 -18.45 7.29
C PRO A 147 -3.02 -19.48 6.87
N GLY A 148 -1.78 -19.30 7.35
CA GLY A 148 -0.66 -20.20 7.08
C GLY A 148 0.22 -19.78 5.90
N PHE A 149 -0.16 -18.75 5.14
CA PHE A 149 0.61 -18.24 4.00
C PHE A 149 1.25 -16.86 4.24
N GLU A 150 1.11 -16.29 5.43
CA GLU A 150 1.58 -14.93 5.75
C GLU A 150 3.09 -14.77 5.54
N THR A 151 3.87 -15.81 5.84
CA THR A 151 5.33 -15.81 5.66
C THR A 151 5.76 -15.88 4.20
N LYS A 152 4.88 -16.33 3.29
CA LYS A 152 5.13 -16.24 1.83
C LYS A 152 5.01 -14.80 1.33
N VAL A 153 4.12 -14.01 1.93
CA VAL A 153 3.86 -12.61 1.57
C VAL A 153 4.81 -11.66 2.29
N SER A 154 4.89 -11.74 3.62
CA SER A 154 5.77 -10.93 4.47
C SER A 154 6.97 -11.77 4.90
N ARG A 155 8.09 -11.57 4.21
CA ARG A 155 9.32 -12.35 4.39
C ARG A 155 10.29 -11.66 5.36
N PRO A 156 11.29 -12.41 5.90
CA PRO A 156 12.37 -11.82 6.70
C PRO A 156 13.06 -10.65 5.99
N GLY A 157 13.63 -9.73 6.76
CA GLY A 157 14.32 -8.55 6.21
C GLY A 157 13.38 -7.46 5.68
N ALA A 158 12.14 -7.40 6.18
CA ALA A 158 11.10 -6.45 5.76
C ALA A 158 10.73 -6.55 4.27
N TRP A 159 10.90 -7.74 3.67
CA TRP A 159 10.58 -7.97 2.27
C TRP A 159 9.10 -8.31 2.09
N ILE A 160 8.43 -7.64 1.15
CA ILE A 160 7.04 -7.90 0.79
C ILE A 160 6.99 -8.46 -0.64
N SER A 161 6.54 -9.70 -0.78
CA SER A 161 6.40 -10.39 -2.07
C SER A 161 5.37 -9.72 -2.97
N ALA A 162 5.55 -9.86 -4.29
CA ALA A 162 4.50 -9.57 -5.24
C ALA A 162 3.38 -10.62 -5.08
N ILE A 163 2.12 -10.17 -5.19
CA ILE A 163 0.95 -10.99 -4.84
C ILE A 163 0.01 -11.17 -6.04
N ALA A 164 -0.58 -12.36 -6.12
CA ALA A 164 -1.67 -12.67 -7.03
C ALA A 164 -2.98 -12.55 -6.25
N VAL A 165 -3.91 -11.73 -6.75
CA VAL A 165 -5.20 -11.44 -6.13
C VAL A 165 -6.31 -11.94 -7.04
N VAL A 166 -7.32 -12.60 -6.47
CA VAL A 166 -8.55 -12.99 -7.17
C VAL A 166 -9.73 -12.64 -6.28
N ASP A 167 -10.70 -11.90 -6.82
CA ASP A 167 -11.92 -11.46 -6.14
C ASP A 167 -11.64 -10.80 -4.77
N GLY A 168 -10.55 -10.03 -4.71
CA GLY A 168 -10.07 -9.33 -3.50
C GLY A 168 -9.15 -10.15 -2.60
N GLY A 169 -9.19 -11.48 -2.64
CA GLY A 169 -8.34 -12.36 -1.82
C GLY A 169 -6.96 -12.60 -2.43
N VAL A 170 -5.92 -12.68 -1.60
CA VAL A 170 -4.57 -13.08 -2.04
C VAL A 170 -4.53 -14.60 -2.21
N VAL A 171 -4.31 -15.05 -3.43
CA VAL A 171 -4.31 -16.48 -3.80
C VAL A 171 -2.92 -17.06 -4.06
N GLY A 172 -1.88 -16.23 -4.06
CA GLY A 172 -0.53 -16.65 -4.35
C GLY A 172 0.47 -15.49 -4.30
N VAL A 173 1.73 -15.83 -4.53
CA VAL A 173 2.78 -14.86 -4.82
C VAL A 173 3.26 -15.07 -6.25
N TRP A 174 3.97 -14.09 -6.80
CA TRP A 174 4.57 -14.25 -8.12
C TRP A 174 5.97 -13.63 -8.20
N THR A 175 6.72 -14.08 -9.20
CA THR A 175 8.00 -13.52 -9.61
C THR A 175 7.99 -13.24 -11.09
N SER A 176 8.87 -12.37 -11.56
CA SER A 176 9.06 -12.14 -12.99
C SER A 176 10.51 -12.17 -13.38
N GLU A 177 10.75 -12.65 -14.59
CA GLU A 177 12.05 -12.61 -15.24
C GLU A 177 11.89 -12.15 -16.69
N THR A 178 12.78 -11.28 -17.17
CA THR A 178 12.85 -10.90 -18.58
C THR A 178 14.13 -11.45 -19.21
N LYS A 179 13.96 -12.29 -20.24
CA LYS A 179 15.06 -12.93 -20.98
C LYS A 179 14.80 -12.83 -22.48
N LYS A 180 15.83 -12.46 -23.25
CA LYS A 180 15.80 -12.44 -24.73
C LYS A 180 14.56 -11.71 -25.30
N GLY A 181 14.19 -10.57 -24.69
CA GLY A 181 13.06 -9.76 -25.15
C GLY A 181 11.68 -10.36 -24.86
N ARG A 182 11.56 -11.27 -23.88
CA ARG A 182 10.29 -11.80 -23.39
C ARG A 182 10.29 -11.85 -21.87
N ALA A 183 9.15 -11.57 -21.27
CA ALA A 183 8.96 -11.65 -19.83
C ALA A 183 8.14 -12.90 -19.46
N THR A 184 8.51 -13.56 -18.38
CA THR A 184 7.73 -14.65 -17.77
C THR A 184 7.34 -14.23 -16.37
N ILE A 185 6.05 -14.20 -16.09
CA ILE A 185 5.51 -14.09 -14.74
C ILE A 185 5.20 -15.50 -14.25
N THR A 186 5.83 -15.92 -13.16
CA THR A 186 5.58 -17.22 -12.55
C THR A 186 4.75 -17.03 -11.29
N VAL A 187 3.51 -17.54 -11.31
CA VAL A 187 2.60 -17.52 -10.17
C VAL A 187 2.79 -18.79 -9.35
N GLU A 188 3.04 -18.63 -8.05
CA GLU A 188 3.05 -19.69 -7.05
C GLU A 188 1.72 -19.60 -6.25
N PRO A 189 0.70 -20.38 -6.63
CA PRO A 189 -0.57 -20.35 -5.93
C PRO A 189 -0.46 -21.03 -4.55
N PHE A 190 -1.21 -20.53 -3.57
CA PHE A 190 -1.24 -21.11 -2.22
C PHE A 190 -1.95 -22.46 -2.17
N ILE A 191 -2.97 -22.63 -3.01
CA ILE A 191 -3.73 -23.87 -3.21
C ILE A 191 -3.96 -24.07 -4.71
N PRO A 192 -4.27 -25.29 -5.19
CA PRO A 192 -4.58 -25.52 -6.61
C PRO A 192 -5.68 -24.58 -7.13
N PRO A 193 -5.40 -23.70 -8.11
CA PRO A 193 -6.34 -22.70 -8.56
C PRO A 193 -7.43 -23.32 -9.44
N LYS A 194 -8.66 -22.85 -9.30
CA LYS A 194 -9.75 -23.19 -10.23
C LYS A 194 -9.41 -22.71 -11.65
N PRO A 195 -9.90 -23.39 -12.71
CA PRO A 195 -9.64 -22.99 -14.10
C PRO A 195 -9.97 -21.52 -14.40
N ALA A 196 -11.07 -21.00 -13.84
CA ALA A 196 -11.48 -19.61 -14.00
C ALA A 196 -10.46 -18.63 -13.40
N ALA A 197 -9.97 -18.88 -12.19
CA ALA A 197 -8.94 -18.06 -11.54
C ALA A 197 -7.62 -18.09 -12.32
N LYS A 198 -7.24 -19.28 -12.83
CA LYS A 198 -6.06 -19.46 -13.69
C LYS A 198 -6.16 -18.60 -14.95
N GLN A 199 -7.33 -18.56 -15.58
CA GLN A 199 -7.56 -17.76 -16.77
C GLN A 199 -7.59 -16.26 -16.46
N ALA A 200 -8.24 -15.85 -15.37
CA ALA A 200 -8.28 -14.45 -14.96
C ALA A 200 -6.88 -13.89 -14.68
N LEU A 201 -6.02 -14.67 -14.00
CA LEU A 201 -4.62 -14.26 -13.73
C LEU A 201 -3.76 -14.20 -15.00
N ARG A 202 -4.04 -15.03 -16.01
CA ARG A 202 -3.39 -14.90 -17.33
C ARG A 202 -3.74 -13.58 -17.99
N VAL A 203 -5.03 -13.22 -18.01
CA VAL A 203 -5.52 -11.95 -18.56
C VAL A 203 -4.91 -10.77 -17.78
N ALA A 204 -4.82 -10.86 -16.45
CA ALA A 204 -4.14 -9.84 -15.63
C ALA A 204 -2.67 -9.62 -16.04
N GLY A 205 -2.00 -10.65 -16.55
CA GLY A 205 -0.64 -10.57 -17.08
C GLY A 205 -0.49 -9.70 -18.33
N GLU A 206 -1.54 -9.52 -19.13
CA GLU A 206 -1.51 -8.69 -20.35
C GLU A 206 -1.22 -7.21 -20.04
N ALA A 207 -1.59 -6.74 -18.84
CA ALA A 207 -1.25 -5.40 -18.40
C ALA A 207 0.28 -5.19 -18.31
N TYR A 208 1.03 -6.25 -18.01
CA TYR A 208 2.49 -6.21 -17.96
C TYR A 208 3.13 -6.19 -19.35
N GLU A 209 2.47 -6.70 -20.38
CA GLU A 209 2.99 -6.58 -21.76
C GLU A 209 3.08 -5.11 -22.17
N ARG A 210 2.01 -4.35 -21.88
CA ARG A 210 1.98 -2.91 -22.13
C ARG A 210 3.01 -2.16 -21.30
N LEU A 211 3.19 -2.55 -20.03
CA LEU A 211 4.15 -1.90 -19.13
C LEU A 211 5.61 -2.17 -19.52
N LEU A 212 5.93 -3.42 -19.87
CA LEU A 212 7.29 -3.86 -20.13
C LEU A 212 7.71 -3.69 -21.60
N GLY A 213 6.75 -3.49 -22.51
CA GLY A 213 7.02 -3.36 -23.94
C GLY A 213 7.53 -4.65 -24.60
N VAL A 214 7.34 -5.79 -23.96
CA VAL A 214 7.75 -7.12 -24.43
C VAL A 214 6.63 -8.13 -24.20
N PRO A 215 6.54 -9.20 -24.99
CA PRO A 215 5.56 -10.27 -24.74
C PRO A 215 5.72 -10.88 -23.35
N VAL A 216 4.60 -11.14 -22.66
CA VAL A 216 4.54 -11.70 -21.31
C VAL A 216 3.83 -13.05 -21.35
N THR A 217 4.43 -14.04 -20.69
CA THR A 217 3.77 -15.32 -20.44
C THR A 217 3.52 -15.51 -18.95
N VAL A 218 2.30 -15.88 -18.57
CA VAL A 218 1.97 -16.27 -17.19
C VAL A 218 2.10 -17.79 -17.04
N ALA A 219 3.13 -18.18 -16.29
CA ALA A 219 3.47 -19.56 -15.92
C ALA A 219 3.09 -19.85 -14.46
N TRP A 220 3.20 -21.13 -14.07
CA TRP A 220 2.82 -21.64 -12.75
C TRP A 220 3.99 -22.44 -12.19
N ALA A 221 4.32 -22.20 -10.91
CA ALA A 221 5.30 -22.99 -10.16
C ALA A 221 4.73 -24.33 -9.70
#